data_AF-A0A4U6SZ08-F1
#
_entry.id   AF-A0A4U6SZ08-F1
#
_cell.length_a   1.000
_cell.length_b   1.000
_cell.length_c   1.000
_cell.angle_alpha   90.00
_cell.angle_beta   90.00
_cell.angle_gamma   90.00
#
_symmetry.space_group_name_H-M   'P 1'
#
loop_
_entity.id
_entity.type
_entity.pdbx_description
1 polymer ?
#
loop_
_entity_poly.entity_id
_entity_poly.type
_entity_poly.pdbx_seq_one_letter_code
_entity_poly.pdbx_strand_id
1 'polypeptide(L)'
;MILDSYSCVLCSQDTTETTPHLFLWCPFSKECWNRINLHISKTLSGYDIFVSLKHQISQPFFMGIIILMTWSIWTSRNLYLQTFKKEFALLLHRGKKNFFPGIELWLDNML
;
A
#
# COMPACT_ATOMS: atom_id res chain seq x y z
N MET A 1 0.07 24.60 -8.18
CA MET A 1 0.70 23.65 -7.24
C MET A 1 -0.38 22.65 -6.87
N ILE A 2 -0.37 21.48 -7.50
CA ILE A 2 -1.32 20.40 -7.19
C ILE A 2 -0.80 19.77 -5.90
N LEU A 3 -1.62 19.74 -4.84
CA LEU A 3 -1.24 19.03 -3.61
C LEU A 3 -1.30 17.54 -3.90
N ASP A 4 -0.27 16.81 -3.50
CA ASP A 4 -0.32 15.34 -3.53
C ASP A 4 -1.52 14.87 -2.68
N SER A 5 -2.33 13.97 -3.26
CA SER A 5 -3.41 13.33 -2.53
C SER A 5 -2.81 12.49 -1.40
N TYR A 6 -3.15 12.82 -0.15
CA TYR A 6 -2.78 12.05 1.03
C TYR A 6 -3.62 10.76 1.19
N SER A 7 -4.33 10.33 0.16
CA SER A 7 -5.21 9.16 0.20
C SER A 7 -4.40 7.88 0.05
N CYS A 8 -4.82 6.81 0.75
CA CYS A 8 -4.15 5.53 0.66
C CYS A 8 -4.38 4.87 -0.70
N VAL A 9 -3.31 4.69 -1.47
CA VAL A 9 -3.35 4.11 -2.83
C VAL A 9 -3.66 2.61 -2.86
N LEU A 10 -3.59 1.95 -1.70
CA LEU A 10 -3.83 0.51 -1.56
C LEU A 10 -5.31 0.17 -1.30
N CYS A 11 -6.18 1.16 -1.13
CA CYS A 11 -7.61 0.90 -0.92
C CYS A 11 -8.49 2.00 -1.53
N SER A 12 -9.67 1.61 -2.00
CA SER A 12 -10.64 2.53 -2.64
C SER A 12 -11.52 3.29 -1.64
N GLN A 13 -11.08 3.48 -0.39
CA GLN A 13 -11.88 4.06 0.69
C GLN A 13 -11.70 5.58 0.84
N ASP A 14 -10.94 6.24 -0.05
CA ASP A 14 -10.56 7.66 0.03
C ASP A 14 -10.12 8.09 1.44
N THR A 15 -9.45 7.16 2.14
CA THR A 15 -9.03 7.37 3.51
C THR A 15 -7.63 7.94 3.51
N THR A 16 -7.39 8.95 4.35
CA THR A 16 -6.06 9.51 4.56
C THR A 16 -5.08 8.41 4.99
N GLU A 17 -3.98 8.30 4.25
CA GLU A 17 -2.92 7.36 4.56
C GLU A 17 -2.19 7.81 5.82
N THR A 18 -2.42 7.07 6.91
CA THR A 18 -1.67 7.19 8.15
C THR A 18 -0.89 5.90 8.38
N THR A 19 0.19 5.95 9.16
CA THR A 19 0.98 4.74 9.51
C THR A 19 0.11 3.59 10.05
N PRO A 20 -0.84 3.83 11.00
CA PRO A 20 -1.74 2.77 11.45
C PRO A 20 -2.68 2.27 10.36
N HIS A 21 -3.18 3.16 9.50
CA HIS A 21 -4.00 2.75 8.37
C HIS A 21 -3.20 1.85 7.43
N LEU A 22 -2.04 2.33 6.95
CA LEU A 22 -1.21 1.62 5.99
C LEU A 22 -0.83 0.21 6.46
N PHE A 23 -0.44 0.02 7.73
CA PHE A 23 0.06 -1.28 8.17
C PHE A 23 -0.96 -2.18 8.86
N LEU A 24 -2.06 -1.63 9.39
CA LEU A 24 -3.01 -2.38 10.24
C LEU A 24 -4.45 -2.30 9.74
N TRP A 25 -4.94 -1.11 9.38
CA TRP A 25 -6.37 -0.91 9.13
C TRP A 25 -6.80 -0.99 7.68
N CYS A 26 -5.89 -0.69 6.76
CA CYS A 26 -6.12 -0.77 5.32
C CYS A 26 -6.63 -2.18 4.97
N PRO A 27 -7.72 -2.29 4.18
CA PRO A 27 -8.25 -3.58 3.74
C PRO A 27 -7.19 -4.49 3.10
N PHE A 28 -6.31 -3.92 2.26
CA PHE A 28 -5.18 -4.64 1.67
C PHE A 28 -4.28 -5.24 2.74
N SER A 29 -3.86 -4.44 3.72
CA SER A 29 -2.95 -4.87 4.78
C SER A 29 -3.57 -5.91 5.70
N LYS A 30 -4.86 -5.77 6.03
CA LYS A 30 -5.61 -6.81 6.75
C LYS A 30 -5.60 -8.13 6.02
N GLU A 31 -5.77 -8.11 4.71
CA GLU A 31 -5.71 -9.31 3.89
C GLU A 31 -4.31 -9.93 3.87
N CYS A 32 -3.26 -9.11 3.82
CA CYS A 32 -1.88 -9.60 3.96
C CYS A 32 -1.64 -10.34 5.29
N TRP A 33 -2.14 -9.81 6.41
CA TRP A 33 -2.06 -10.48 7.71
C TRP A 33 -2.90 -11.76 7.74
N ASN A 34 -4.13 -11.72 7.23
CA ASN A 34 -5.02 -12.88 7.19
C ASN A 34 -4.44 -14.05 6.38
N ARG A 35 -3.68 -13.78 5.31
CA ARG A 35 -3.02 -14.83 4.49
C ARG A 35 -2.03 -15.70 5.24
N ILE A 36 -1.47 -15.20 6.34
CA ILE A 36 -0.59 -15.95 7.24
C ILE A 36 -1.29 -16.34 8.53
N ASN A 37 -2.64 -16.36 8.53
CA ASN A 37 -3.50 -16.66 9.68
C ASN A 37 -3.28 -15.74 10.89
N LEU A 38 -2.92 -14.47 10.64
CA LEU A 38 -2.83 -13.45 11.68
C LEU A 38 -3.97 -12.45 11.54
N HIS A 39 -4.65 -12.18 12.64
CA HIS A 39 -5.82 -11.32 12.67
C HIS A 39 -5.56 -10.05 13.48
N ILE A 40 -5.81 -8.91 12.84
CA ILE A 40 -5.77 -7.61 13.49
C ILE A 40 -7.12 -7.36 14.18
N SER A 41 -7.14 -7.38 15.51
CA SER A 41 -8.34 -7.06 16.27
C SER A 41 -8.67 -5.58 16.17
N LYS A 42 -9.93 -5.27 15.84
CA LYS A 42 -10.46 -3.89 15.85
C LYS A 42 -10.64 -3.32 17.26
N THR A 43 -10.63 -4.16 18.29
CA THR A 43 -10.81 -3.75 19.69
C THR A 43 -9.51 -3.30 20.34
N LEU A 44 -8.36 -3.55 19.71
CA LEU A 44 -7.04 -3.20 20.22
C LEU A 44 -6.51 -1.95 19.52
N SER A 45 -5.60 -1.24 20.17
CA SER A 45 -4.97 -0.04 19.60
C SER A 45 -3.47 0.00 19.89
N GLY A 46 -2.73 0.68 19.02
CA GLY A 46 -1.30 0.92 19.21
C GLY A 46 -0.49 -0.36 19.45
N TYR A 47 0.20 -0.40 20.59
CA TYR A 47 1.11 -1.48 20.97
C TYR A 47 0.40 -2.82 21.23
N ASP A 48 -0.84 -2.79 21.71
CA ASP A 48 -1.58 -4.02 22.09
C ASP A 48 -1.83 -4.93 20.88
N ILE A 49 -1.92 -4.36 19.69
CA ILE A 49 -2.03 -5.11 18.43
C ILE A 49 -0.77 -5.96 18.20
N PHE A 50 0.41 -5.40 18.44
CA PHE A 50 1.68 -6.12 18.27
C PHE A 50 1.87 -7.19 19.35
N VAL A 51 1.39 -6.93 20.57
CA VAL A 51 1.34 -7.95 21.63
C VAL A 51 0.42 -9.10 21.21
N SER A 52 -0.77 -8.81 20.67
CA SER A 52 -1.68 -9.83 20.14
C SER A 52 -1.05 -10.63 19.00
N LEU A 53 -0.40 -9.97 18.04
CA LEU A 53 0.31 -10.63 16.94
C LEU A 53 1.44 -11.54 17.46
N LYS A 54 2.21 -11.08 18.45
CA LYS A 54 3.24 -11.90 19.12
C LYS A 54 2.61 -13.16 19.73
N HIS A 55 1.48 -13.04 20.40
CA HIS A 55 0.78 -14.18 20.99
C HIS A 55 0.22 -15.14 19.92
N GLN A 56 -0.32 -14.61 18.82
CA GLN A 56 -0.82 -15.44 17.71
C GLN A 56 0.30 -16.21 17.01
N ILE A 57 1.46 -15.56 16.81
CA ILE A 57 2.62 -16.22 16.18
C ILE A 57 3.22 -17.28 17.12
N SER A 58 3.33 -16.97 18.42
CA SER A 58 3.82 -17.90 19.46
C SER A 58 5.18 -18.56 19.14
N GLN A 59 6.05 -17.86 18.42
CA GLN A 59 7.40 -18.33 18.07
C GLN A 59 8.46 -17.31 18.52
N PRO A 60 9.69 -17.74 18.86
CA PRO A 60 10.76 -16.84 19.29
C PRO A 60 11.16 -15.83 18.22
N PHE A 61 10.92 -16.13 16.94
CA PHE A 61 11.22 -15.27 15.79
C PHE A 61 10.03 -14.41 15.32
N PHE A 62 9.00 -14.21 16.16
CA PHE A 62 7.79 -13.45 15.81
C PHE A 62 8.08 -12.06 15.22
N MET A 63 9.10 -11.38 15.76
CA MET A 63 9.46 -10.04 15.31
C MET A 63 9.89 -10.03 13.84
N GLY A 64 10.59 -11.08 13.39
CA GLY A 64 10.99 -11.22 12.00
C GLY A 64 9.80 -11.32 11.06
N ILE A 65 8.76 -12.08 11.44
CA ILE A 65 7.51 -12.18 10.67
C ILE A 65 6.83 -10.80 10.56
N ILE A 66 6.73 -10.08 11.68
CA ILE A 66 6.09 -8.76 11.71
C ILE A 66 6.85 -7.75 10.83
N ILE A 67 8.19 -7.72 10.94
CA ILE A 67 9.04 -6.83 10.15
C ILE A 67 8.92 -7.16 8.66
N LEU A 68 9.00 -8.43 8.28
CA LEU A 68 8.91 -8.87 6.89
C LEU A 68 7.55 -8.55 6.28
N MET A 69 6.46 -8.74 7.03
CA MET A 69 5.12 -8.38 6.55
C MET A 69 4.97 -6.87 6.38
N THR A 70 5.41 -6.09 7.37
CA THR A 70 5.40 -4.62 7.31
C THR A 70 6.22 -4.11 6.11
N TRP A 71 7.41 -4.68 5.89
CA TRP A 71 8.25 -4.38 4.75
C TRP A 71 7.59 -4.74 3.41
N SER A 72 6.92 -5.90 3.35
CA SER A 72 6.22 -6.35 2.14
C SER A 72 5.04 -5.43 1.78
N ILE A 73 4.28 -4.98 2.78
CA ILE A 73 3.20 -4.00 2.59
C ILE A 73 3.77 -2.67 2.10
N TRP A 74 4.82 -2.15 2.76
CA TRP A 74 5.50 -0.92 2.36
C TRP A 74 6.03 -1.00 0.93
N THR A 75 6.66 -2.11 0.59
CA THR A 75 7.24 -2.35 -0.72
C THR A 75 6.15 -2.44 -1.78
N SER A 76 5.02 -3.11 -1.50
CA SER A 76 3.84 -3.15 -2.39
C SER A 76 3.27 -1.76 -2.66
N ARG A 77 3.11 -0.94 -1.60
CA ARG A 77 2.67 0.47 -1.71
C ARG A 77 3.58 1.28 -2.62
N ASN A 78 4.90 1.18 -2.45
CA ASN A 78 5.86 1.99 -3.18
C ASN A 78 6.14 1.45 -4.60
N LEU A 79 6.11 0.13 -4.80
CA LEU A 79 6.34 -0.49 -6.10
C LEU A 79 5.14 -0.35 -7.04
N TYR A 80 3.90 -0.30 -6.53
CA TYR A 80 2.71 -0.19 -7.39
C TYR A 80 2.80 1.02 -8.33
N LEU A 81 3.08 2.21 -7.77
CA LEU A 81 3.22 3.43 -8.56
C LEU A 81 4.53 3.48 -9.36
N GLN A 82 5.64 2.95 -8.83
CA GLN A 82 6.91 2.96 -9.56
C GLN A 82 6.89 2.02 -10.77
N THR A 83 6.28 0.85 -10.64
CA THR A 83 6.14 -0.12 -11.75
C THR A 83 5.25 0.47 -12.84
N PHE A 84 4.10 1.03 -12.48
CA PHE A 84 3.24 1.71 -13.45
C PHE A 84 3.95 2.86 -14.15
N LYS A 85 4.61 3.76 -13.41
CA LYS A 85 5.36 4.90 -13.99
C LYS A 85 6.45 4.41 -14.97
N LYS A 86 7.17 3.34 -14.63
CA LYS A 86 8.19 2.75 -15.49
C LYS A 86 7.59 2.17 -16.77
N GLU A 87 6.56 1.33 -16.66
CA GLU A 87 5.89 0.74 -17.82
C GLU A 87 5.24 1.79 -18.71
N PHE A 88 4.62 2.81 -18.10
CA PHE A 88 4.00 3.92 -18.82
C PHE A 88 5.02 4.81 -19.53
N ALA A 89 6.18 5.06 -18.93
CA ALA A 89 7.28 5.76 -19.61
C ALA A 89 7.82 4.99 -20.82
N LEU A 90 7.90 3.66 -20.74
CA LEU A 90 8.26 2.80 -21.87
C LEU A 90 7.21 2.84 -22.98
N LEU A 91 5.92 2.85 -22.62
CA LEU A 91 4.82 3.02 -23.56
C LEU A 91 4.88 4.39 -24.26
N LEU A 92 5.13 5.48 -23.53
CA LEU A 92 5.28 6.82 -24.10
C LEU A 92 6.47 6.90 -25.08
N HIS A 93 7.61 6.30 -24.72
CA HIS A 93 8.77 6.25 -25.60
C HIS A 93 8.49 5.54 -26.93
N ARG A 94 7.63 4.52 -26.93
CA ARG A 94 7.28 3.71 -28.11
C ARG A 94 5.99 4.16 -28.80
N GLY A 95 5.22 5.05 -28.17
CA GLY A 95 3.91 5.50 -28.64
C GLY A 95 4.02 6.45 -29.83
N LYS A 96 3.05 6.37 -30.74
CA LYS A 96 2.97 7.33 -31.85
C LYS A 96 2.62 8.72 -31.30
N LYS A 97 3.32 9.75 -31.78
CA LYS A 97 3.20 11.14 -31.29
C LYS A 97 1.79 11.72 -31.35
N ASN A 98 0.93 11.21 -32.23
CA ASN A 98 -0.46 11.64 -32.34
C ASN A 98 -1.35 11.23 -31.14
N PHE A 99 -0.91 10.30 -30.29
CA PHE A 99 -1.62 9.96 -29.04
C PHE A 99 -1.26 10.86 -27.86
N PHE A 100 -0.17 11.63 -27.96
CA PHE A 100 0.36 12.43 -26.85
C PHE A 100 -0.63 13.48 -26.33
N PRO A 101 -1.36 14.24 -27.17
CA PRO A 101 -2.33 15.21 -26.69
C PRO A 101 -3.44 14.57 -25.82
N GLY A 102 -3.87 13.36 -26.18
CA GLY A 102 -4.85 12.60 -25.40
C GLY A 102 -4.29 12.05 -24.10
N ILE A 103 -3.01 11.66 -24.09
CA ILE A 103 -2.32 11.17 -22.89
C ILE A 103 -2.06 12.31 -21.89
N GLU A 104 -1.61 13.47 -22.38
CA GLU A 104 -1.42 14.68 -21.56
C GLU A 104 -2.74 15.10 -20.89
N LEU A 105 -3.82 15.19 -21.67
CA LEU A 105 -5.15 15.49 -21.15
C LEU A 105 -5.63 14.44 -20.12
N TRP A 106 -5.35 13.16 -20.33
CA TRP A 106 -5.74 12.10 -19.40
C TRP A 106 -4.93 12.16 -18.09
N LEU A 107 -3.63 12.45 -18.17
CA LEU A 107 -2.78 12.63 -16.99
C LEU A 107 -3.21 13.84 -16.15
N ASP A 108 -3.55 14.96 -16.79
CA ASP A 108 -4.05 16.17 -16.11
C ASP A 108 -5.37 15.94 -15.38
N ASN A 109 -6.15 14.92 -15.78
CA ASN A 109 -7.39 14.53 -15.10
C ASN A 109 -7.18 13.48 -13.99
N MET A 110 -5.98 12.89 -13.88
CA MET A 110 -5.64 11.90 -12.84
C MET A 110 -4.92 12.51 -11.62
N LEU A 111 -4.45 13.76 -11.73
CA LEU A 111 -3.83 14.55 -10.66
C LEU A 111 -4.81 15.58 -10.09
#